data_AF-A0A2N2C0S5-F1
#
_entry.id   AF-A0A2N2C0S5-F1
#
_cell.length_a   1.000
_cell.length_b   1.000
_cell.length_c   1.000
_cell.angle_alpha   90.00
_cell.angle_beta   90.00
_cell.angle_gamma   90.00
#
_symmetry.space_group_name_H-M   'P 1'
#
loop_
_entity.id
_entity.type
_entity.pdbx_description
1 polymer ?
#
loop_
_entity_poly.entity_id
_entity_poly.type
_entity_poly.pdbx_seq_one_letter_code
_entity_poly.pdbx_strand_id
1 'polypeptide(L)' 'MCNVAKVSRSGYYAYKKHFANRQAKDIDDATEFMYIKAAYEYKGYKKGAKQIKMRLDRDFGINMNLKK' A
#
# COMPACT_ATOMS: atom_id res chain seq x y z
N MET A 1 24.16 16.21 8.95
CA MET A 1 22.94 15.57 8.42
C MET A 1 21.67 16.29 8.87
N CYS A 2 21.36 16.41 10.18
CA CYS A 2 20.14 17.08 10.65
C CYS A 2 20.09 18.59 10.33
N ASN A 3 21.20 19.32 10.48
CA ASN A 3 21.29 20.75 10.15
C ASN A 3 21.13 21.03 8.65
N VAL A 4 21.58 20.11 7.80
CA VAL A 4 21.45 20.20 6.33
C VAL A 4 20.00 19.91 5.92
N ALA A 5 19.39 18.90 6.53
CA ALA A 5 17.99 18.52 6.29
C ALA A 5 16.98 19.41 7.05
N LYS A 6 17.42 20.39 7.84
CA LYS A 6 16.59 21.28 8.68
C LYS A 6 15.58 20.53 9.56
N VAL A 7 15.98 19.39 10.12
CA VAL A 7 15.15 18.58 11.04
C VAL A 7 15.77 18.51 12.43
N SER A 8 14.94 18.32 13.45
CA SER A 8 15.43 18.08 14.82
C SER A 8 16.19 16.75 14.91
N ARG A 9 17.11 16.66 15.88
CA ARG A 9 17.88 15.42 16.12
C ARG A 9 16.95 14.24 16.40
N SER A 10 15.93 14.45 17.24
CA SER A 10 14.91 13.43 17.54
C SER A 10 14.11 13.03 16.30
N GLY A 11 13.73 13.98 15.46
CA GLY A 11 13.02 13.72 14.21
C GLY A 11 13.83 12.86 13.23
N TYR A 12 15.13 13.14 13.08
CA TYR A 12 16.02 12.34 12.22
C TYR A 12 16.17 10.89 12.70
N TYR A 13 16.41 10.69 14.00
CA TYR A 13 16.56 9.33 14.53
C TYR A 13 15.24 8.56 14.56
N ALA A 14 14.10 9.22 14.80
CA ALA A 14 12.78 8.61 14.64
C ALA A 14 12.55 8.20 13.17
N TYR A 15 12.85 9.08 12.22
CA TYR A 15 12.78 8.77 10.79
C TYR A 15 13.59 7.53 10.45
N LYS A 16 14.87 7.50 10.86
CA LYS A 16 15.80 6.39 10.61
C LYS A 16 15.33 5.09 11.25
N LYS A 17 14.82 5.15 12.49
CA LYS A 17 14.27 4.00 13.20
C LYS A 17 13.08 3.37 12.47
N HIS A 18 12.20 4.20 11.90
CA HIS A 18 11.00 3.74 11.20
C HIS A 18 11.19 3.60 9.69
N PHE A 19 12.38 3.87 9.15
CA PHE A 19 12.62 3.88 7.72
C PHE A 19 12.48 2.50 7.10
N ALA A 20 13.08 1.47 7.71
CA ALA A 20 12.97 0.09 7.25
C ALA A 20 11.51 -0.41 7.27
N ASN A 21 10.78 -0.12 8.35
CA ASN A 21 9.37 -0.50 8.46
C ASN A 21 8.48 0.21 7.44
N ARG A 22 8.79 1.47 7.09
CA ARG A 22 8.08 2.19 6.02
C ARG A 22 8.39 1.59 4.66
N GLN A 23 9.65 1.33 4.35
CA GLN A 23 10.03 0.69 3.09
C GLN A 23 9.32 -0.66 2.88
N ALA A 24 9.27 -1.50 3.91
CA ALA A 24 8.56 -2.77 3.83
C ALA A 24 7.06 -2.59 3.56
N LYS A 25 6.43 -1.60 4.20
CA LYS A 25 5.03 -1.25 3.94
C LYS A 25 4.81 -0.67 2.55
N ASP A 26 5.70 0.18 2.06
CA ASP A 26 5.58 0.78 0.73
C ASP A 26 5.65 -0.31 -0.36
N ILE A 27 6.47 -1.34 -0.15
CA ILE A 27 6.53 -2.51 -1.05
C ILE A 27 5.23 -3.30 -0.99
N ASP A 28 4.73 -3.59 0.22
CA ASP A 28 3.46 -4.31 0.41
C ASP A 28 2.30 -3.55 -0.25
N ASP A 29 2.18 -2.25 0.00
CA ASP A 29 1.18 -1.36 -0.58
C ASP A 29 1.27 -1.32 -2.11
N ALA A 30 2.49 -1.31 -2.66
CA ALA A 30 2.69 -1.39 -4.11
C ALA A 30 2.18 -2.71 -4.69
N THR A 31 2.43 -3.84 -4.01
CA THR A 31 1.90 -5.14 -4.44
C THR A 31 0.38 -5.23 -4.31
N GLU A 32 -0.20 -4.75 -3.20
CA GLU A 32 -1.65 -4.68 -3.03
C GLU A 32 -2.30 -3.82 -4.12
N PHE A 33 -1.70 -2.67 -4.44
CA PHE A 33 -2.16 -1.80 -5.51
C PHE A 33 -2.20 -2.51 -6.87
N MET A 34 -1.20 -3.34 -7.19
CA MET A 34 -1.17 -4.11 -8.42
C MET A 34 -2.36 -5.08 -8.52
N TYR A 35 -2.67 -5.81 -7.44
CA TYR A 35 -3.82 -6.73 -7.42
C TYR A 35 -5.15 -5.99 -7.54
N ILE A 36 -5.31 -4.88 -6.83
CA ILE A 36 -6.52 -4.04 -6.88
C ILE A 36 -6.72 -3.51 -8.31
N LYS A 37 -5.66 -3.03 -8.95
CA LYS A 37 -5.69 -2.53 -10.32
C LYS A 37 -6.09 -3.63 -11.30
N ALA A 38 -5.48 -4.81 -11.20
CA ALA A 38 -5.84 -5.96 -12.04
C ALA A 38 -7.33 -6.34 -11.88
N ALA A 39 -7.84 -6.39 -10.65
CA ALA A 39 -9.25 -6.64 -10.38
C ALA A 39 -10.17 -5.52 -10.93
N TYR A 40 -9.74 -4.26 -10.84
CA TYR A 40 -10.49 -3.11 -11.34
C TYR A 40 -10.57 -3.08 -12.86
N GLU A 41 -9.50 -3.41 -13.58
CA GLU A 41 -9.43 -3.34 -15.05
C GLU A 41 -10.12 -4.52 -15.75
N TYR A 42 -10.36 -5.62 -15.03
CA TYR A 42 -10.98 -6.83 -15.60
C TYR A 42 -12.31 -6.58 -16.35
N LYS A 43 -12.50 -7.10 -17.56
CA LYS A 43 -13.75 -6.97 -18.35
C LYS A 43 -14.19 -5.53 -18.70
N GLY A 44 -13.34 -4.51 -18.53
CA GLY A 44 -13.52 -3.19 -19.17
C GLY A 44 -14.65 -2.29 -18.65
N TYR A 45 -15.42 -2.69 -17.64
CA TYR A 45 -16.39 -1.82 -16.95
C TYR A 45 -15.92 -1.47 -15.54
N LYS A 46 -16.39 -0.32 -15.03
CA LYS A 46 -16.06 0.19 -13.70
C LYS A 46 -16.60 -0.75 -12.62
N LYS A 47 -15.75 -1.15 -11.68
CA LYS A 47 -16.12 -1.97 -10.52
C LYS A 47 -16.15 -1.15 -9.25
N GLY A 48 -17.18 -1.37 -8.43
CA GLY A 48 -17.24 -0.87 -7.07
C GLY A 48 -16.37 -1.69 -6.11
N ALA A 49 -16.12 -1.16 -4.91
CA ALA A 49 -15.21 -1.77 -3.94
C ALA A 49 -15.55 -3.23 -3.57
N LYS A 50 -16.84 -3.56 -3.40
CA LYS A 50 -17.27 -4.95 -3.15
C LYS A 50 -16.96 -5.89 -4.32
N GLN A 51 -17.11 -5.42 -5.56
CA GLN A 51 -16.83 -6.22 -6.75
C GLN A 51 -15.32 -6.48 -6.92
N ILE A 52 -14.50 -5.47 -6.60
CA ILE A 52 -13.03 -5.62 -6.54
C ILE A 52 -12.66 -6.67 -5.49
N LYS A 53 -13.22 -6.57 -4.28
CA LYS A 53 -12.99 -7.54 -3.20
C LYS A 53 -13.36 -8.98 -3.60
N MET A 54 -14.55 -9.19 -4.15
CA MET A 54 -14.99 -10.51 -4.64
C MET A 54 -14.04 -11.07 -5.70
N ARG A 55 -13.44 -10.19 -6.49
CA ARG A 55 -12.54 -10.57 -7.56
C ARG A 55 -11.13 -10.89 -7.08
N LEU A 56 -10.62 -10.11 -6.13
CA LEU A 56 -9.38 -10.39 -5.42
C LEU A 56 -9.42 -11.76 -4.74
N ASP A 57 -10.54 -12.07 -4.08
CA ASP A 57 -10.77 -13.36 -3.43
C ASP A 57 -10.83 -14.51 -4.44
N ARG A 58 -11.53 -14.31 -5.57
CA ARG A 58 -11.67 -15.34 -6.61
C ARG A 58 -10.38 -15.61 -7.39
N ASP A 59 -9.70 -14.56 -7.84
CA ASP A 59 -8.59 -14.67 -8.80
C ASP A 59 -7.25 -14.86 -8.07
N PHE A 60 -7.11 -14.35 -6.85
CA PHE A 60 -5.86 -14.37 -6.08
C PHE A 60 -5.98 -14.98 -4.67
N GLY A 61 -7.19 -15.32 -4.19
CA GLY A 61 -7.40 -15.79 -2.81
C GLY A 61 -7.19 -14.71 -1.75
N ILE A 62 -7.18 -13.42 -2.14
CA ILE A 62 -6.87 -12.31 -1.24
C ILE A 62 -8.15 -11.73 -0.66
N ASN A 63 -8.35 -11.93 0.65
CA ASN A 63 -9.45 -11.30 1.39
C ASN A 63 -9.03 -9.92 1.92
N MET A 64 -9.26 -8.89 1.13
CA MET A 64 -8.90 -7.51 1.48
C MET A 64 -9.98 -6.82 2.33
N ASN A 65 -9.56 -6.00 3.30
CA ASN A 65 -10.47 -5.13 4.05
C ASN A 65 -10.79 -3.86 3.23
N LEU A 66 -12.06 -3.48 3.17
CA LEU A 66 -12.52 -2.30 2.41
C LEU A 66 -12.21 -0.96 3.10
N LYS A 67 -11.84 -1.00 4.39
CA LYS A 67 -11.48 0.18 5.19
C LYS A 67 -9.97 0.41 5.30
N LYS A 68 -9.17 -0.52 4.76
CA LYS A 68 -7.72 -0.35 4.72
C LYS A 68 -7.39 0.80 3.78
#